data_AF-A0A661CHU5-F1
#
_entry.id   AF-A0A661CHU5-F1
#
_cell.length_a   1.000
_cell.length_b   1.000
_cell.length_c   1.000
_cell.angle_alpha   90.00
_cell.angle_beta   90.00
_cell.angle_gamma   90.00
#
_symmetry.space_group_name_H-M   'P 1'
#
loop_
_entity.id
_entity.type
_entity.pdbx_description
1 polymer ?
#
loop_
_entity_poly.entity_id
_entity_poly.type
_entity_poly.pdbx_seq_one_letter_code
_entity_poly.pdbx_strand_id
1 'polypeptide(L)' 'MNKWVDICSVNDLVPHAGICALVEQTQVAIFYMPEDQTIYAINNFDPFSLINILSRGLIGDIQG' A
#
# COMPACT_ATOMS: atom_id res chain seq x y z
N MET A 1 15.89 -4.41 15.40
CA MET A 1 14.62 -4.61 16.13
C MET A 1 13.50 -4.39 15.13
N ASN A 2 12.59 -5.35 14.94
CA ASN A 2 11.40 -5.13 14.10
C ASN A 2 10.37 -4.36 14.92
N LYS A 3 10.26 -3.05 14.67
CA LYS A 3 9.25 -2.18 15.27
C LYS A 3 8.03 -2.18 14.36
N TRP A 4 6.98 -2.89 14.76
CA TRP A 4 5.68 -2.81 14.11
C TRP A 4 4.97 -1.53 14.55
N VAL A 5 4.25 -0.90 13.61
CA VAL A 5 3.49 0.33 13.84
C VAL A 5 2.06 0.07 13.42
N ASP A 6 1.11 0.33 14.32
CA ASP A 6 -0.31 0.24 14.02
C ASP A 6 -0.73 1.39 13.09
N ILE A 7 -1.43 1.06 12.00
CA ILE A 7 -1.84 2.03 10.98
C ILE A 7 -3.36 2.22 10.97
N CYS A 8 -4.10 1.16 10.65
CA CYS A 8 -5.56 1.17 10.55
C CYS A 8 -6.12 -0.25 10.68
N SER A 9 -7.44 -0.37 10.75
CA SER A 9 -8.12 -1.66 10.64
C SER A 9 -8.16 -2.12 9.19
N VAL A 10 -8.20 -3.43 8.96
CA VAL A 10 -8.41 -4.00 7.61
C VAL A 10 -9.72 -3.50 7.00
N ASN A 11 -10.73 -3.20 7.84
CA ASN A 11 -12.02 -2.68 7.38
C ASN A 11 -11.95 -1.24 6.82
N ASP A 12 -10.86 -0.51 7.08
CA ASP A 12 -10.62 0.81 6.53
C ASP A 12 -9.99 0.74 5.12
N LEU A 13 -9.53 -0.46 4.71
CA LEU A 13 -8.89 -0.69 3.42
C LEU A 13 -9.94 -0.89 2.32
N VAL A 14 -9.68 -0.27 1.17
CA VAL A 14 -10.49 -0.47 -0.03
C VAL A 14 -9.95 -1.70 -0.78
N PRO A 15 -10.79 -2.72 -1.06
CA PRO A 15 -10.39 -3.88 -1.85
C PRO A 15 -9.77 -3.49 -3.19
N HIS A 16 -8.67 -4.15 -3.57
CA HIS A 16 -7.98 -3.95 -4.86
C HIS A 16 -7.53 -2.51 -5.13
N ALA A 17 -7.33 -1.72 -4.08
CA ALA A 17 -6.86 -0.35 -4.19
C ALA A 17 -5.68 -0.10 -3.26
N GLY A 18 -4.85 0.87 -3.66
CA GLY A 18 -3.81 1.40 -2.82
C GLY A 18 -4.34 2.51 -1.91
N ILE A 19 -3.93 2.49 -0.65
CA ILE A 19 -4.06 3.64 0.26
C ILE A 19 -2.67 4.13 0.66
N CYS A 20 -2.57 5.42 1.01
CA CYS A 20 -1.34 6.00 1.51
C CYS A 20 -1.41 6.13 3.03
N ALA A 21 -0.44 5.55 3.72
CA ALA A 21 -0.22 5.74 5.15
C ALA A 21 1.07 6.53 5.40
N LEU A 22 1.09 7.34 6.46
CA LEU A 22 2.29 8.02 6.92
C LEU A 22 2.85 7.26 8.13
N VAL A 23 4.02 6.65 7.96
CA VAL A 23 4.74 5.94 9.02
C VAL A 23 5.95 6.78 9.40
N GLU A 24 5.87 7.43 10.57
CA GLU A 24 6.83 8.44 11.00
C GLU A 24 6.97 9.56 9.95
N GLN A 25 8.01 9.54 9.11
CA GLN A 25 8.26 10.53 8.04
C GLN A 25 8.22 9.90 6.64
N THR A 26 7.83 8.64 6.51
CA THR A 26 7.82 7.90 5.25
C THR A 26 6.40 7.59 4.82
N GLN A 27 6.08 7.87 3.55
CA GLN A 27 4.81 7.47 2.96
C GLN A 27 4.90 6.02 2.47
N VAL A 28 3.95 5.20 2.87
CA VAL A 28 3.85 3.79 2.54
C VAL A 28 2.55 3.57 1.76
N ALA A 29 2.64 2.93 0.61
CA ALA A 29 1.48 2.48 -0.15
C ALA A 29 1.09 1.08 0.35
N ILE A 30 -0.15 0.94 0.80
CA ILE A 30 -0.72 -0.30 1.32
C ILE A 30 -1.78 -0.79 0.34
N PHE A 31 -1.72 -2.06 -0.04
CA PHE A 31 -2.63 -2.70 -0.99
C PHE A 31 -3.29 -3.90 -0.34
N TYR A 32 -4.61 -4.00 -0.45
CA TYR A 32 -5.40 -5.09 0.13
C TYR A 32 -5.93 -6.04 -0.95
N MET A 33 -5.50 -7.31 -0.88
CA MET A 33 -5.97 -8.42 -1.72
C MET A 33 -6.93 -9.30 -0.90
N PRO A 34 -8.26 -9.11 -1.03
CA PRO A 34 -9.24 -9.84 -0.22
C PRO A 34 -9.29 -11.34 -0.52
N GLU A 35 -8.96 -11.77 -1.74
CA GLU A 35 -8.98 -13.20 -2.16
C GLU A 35 -8.06 -14.04 -1.28
N ASP A 36 -6.87 -13.50 -1.00
CA ASP A 36 -5.83 -14.15 -0.22
C ASP A 36 -5.78 -13.64 1.23
N GLN A 37 -6.72 -12.78 1.63
CA GLN A 37 -6.71 -12.05 2.90
C GLN A 37 -5.34 -11.41 3.21
N THR A 38 -4.67 -10.94 2.16
CA THR A 38 -3.27 -10.52 2.23
C THR A 38 -3.15 -9.02 2.01
N ILE A 39 -2.19 -8.43 2.74
CA ILE A 39 -1.86 -7.02 2.65
C ILE A 39 -0.41 -6.90 2.20
N TYR A 40 -0.19 -6.10 1.15
CA TYR A 40 1.13 -5.75 0.68
C TYR A 40 1.44 -4.29 1.02
N ALA A 41 2.69 -4.00 1.35
CA ALA A 41 3.14 -2.64 1.62
C ALA A 41 4.45 -2.37 0.88
N ILE A 42 4.51 -1.23 0.21
CA ILE A 42 5.71 -0.74 -0.49
C ILE A 42 5.93 0.74 -0.15
N ASN A 43 7.10 1.27 -0.47
CA ASN A 43 7.32 2.71 -0.40
C ASN A 43 6.37 3.41 -1.38
N ASN A 44 5.69 4.49 -0.97
CA ASN A 44 4.79 5.23 -1.85
C ASN A 44 5.55 6.06 -2.91
N PHE A 45 6.85 6.25 -2.72
CA PHE A 45 7.73 6.98 -3.63
C PHE A 45 8.01 6.19 -4.91
N ASP A 46 7.70 6.80 -6.06
CA ASP A 46 8.11 6.29 -7.36
C ASP A 46 9.51 6.82 -7.71
N PRO A 47 10.53 5.95 -7.84
CA PRO A 47 11.90 6.37 -8.18
C PRO A 47 12.03 6.92 -9.60
N PHE A 48 11.06 6.67 -10.49
CA PHE A 48 11.09 7.19 -11.85
C PHE A 48 10.58 8.63 -11.92
N SER A 49 9.40 8.90 -11.39
CA SER A 49 8.80 10.26 -11.39
C SER A 49 9.27 11.16 -10.24
N LEU A 50 9.97 10.59 -9.25
CA LEU A 50 10.50 11.29 -8.07
C LEU A 50 9.41 11.93 -7.18
N ILE A 51 8.23 11.32 -7.12
CA ILE A 51 7.10 11.77 -6.31
C ILE A 51 6.43 10.61 -5.57
N ASN A 52 5.68 10.92 -4.50
CA ASN A 52 4.89 9.94 -3.76
C ASN A 52 3.52 9.74 -4.43
N ILE A 53 3.35 8.67 -5.21
CA ILE A 53 2.14 8.47 -6.01
C ILE A 53 1.73 7.00 -6.20
N LEU A 54 2.54 6.02 -5.79
CA LEU A 54 2.31 4.61 -6.14
C LEU A 54 0.99 4.05 -5.59
N SER A 55 0.48 4.57 -4.47
CA SER A 55 -0.82 4.19 -3.92
C SER A 55 -2.00 4.48 -4.87
N ARG A 56 -1.82 5.32 -5.89
CA ARG A 56 -2.84 5.64 -6.91
C ARG A 56 -2.76 4.78 -8.16
N GLY A 57 -1.87 3.79 -8.20
CA GLY A 57 -1.73 2.87 -9.31
C GLY A 57 -2.92 1.93 -9.45
N LEU A 58 -3.13 1.43 -10.67
CA LEU A 58 -4.03 0.32 -10.93
C LEU A 58 -3.34 -0.99 -10.57
N ILE A 59 -4.08 -1.91 -9.96
CA ILE A 59 -3.61 -3.26 -9.69
C ILE A 59 -4.01 -4.13 -10.88
N GLY A 60 -3.09 -4.96 -11.35
CA GLY A 60 -3.33 -5.86 -12.47
C GLY A 60 -2.65 -7.20 -12.23
N ASP A 61 -3.25 -8.24 -12.81
CA ASP A 61 -2.68 -9.57 -12.88
C ASP A 61 -2.21 -9.86 -14.32
N ILE A 62 -1.21 -10.71 -14.48
CA ILE A 62 -0.68 -11.09 -15.80
C ILE A 62 -1.64 -12.05 -16.54
N GLN A 63 -2.46 -12.79 -15.80
CA GLN A 63 -3.39 -13.81 -16.30
C GLN A 63 -4.84 -13.32 -16.43
N GLY A 64 -5.19 -12.19 -15.82
CA GLY A 64 -6.52 -11.60 -15.87
C GLY A 64 -7.40 -12.05 -14.72
#